data_AF-Q89NM5-F1
#
_entry.id   AF-Q89NM5-F1
#
_cell.length_a   1.000
_cell.length_b   1.000
_cell.length_c   1.000
_cell.angle_alpha   90.00
_cell.angle_beta   90.00
_cell.angle_gamma   90.00
#
_symmetry.space_group_name_H-M   'P 1'
#
loop_
_entity.id
_entity.type
_entity.pdbx_description
1 polymer ?
#
loop_
_entity_poly.entity_id
_entity_poly.type
_entity_poly.pdbx_seq_one_letter_code
_entity_poly.pdbx_strand_id
1 'polypeptide(L)' 'MTKKRNRTKPALSLQERLDKFTQEARAAARKLPAGAERHTLLQKARDGEAAAEMERLLSPPGPQAPK' A
#
# COMPACT_ATOMS: atom_id res chain seq x y z
N MET A 1 -16.24 -27.48 14.26
CA MET A 1 -14.89 -27.46 13.63
C MET A 1 -14.38 -26.02 13.59
N THR A 2 -13.30 -25.70 14.28
CA THR A 2 -12.68 -24.36 14.20
C THR A 2 -11.83 -24.26 12.94
N LYS A 3 -12.26 -23.45 11.97
CA LYS A 3 -11.52 -23.19 10.72
C LYS A 3 -10.16 -22.57 11.05
N LYS A 4 -9.08 -23.26 10.68
CA LYS A 4 -7.70 -22.78 10.88
C LYS A 4 -7.50 -21.48 10.08
N ARG A 5 -7.11 -20.40 10.77
CA ARG A 5 -6.83 -19.10 10.13
C ARG A 5 -5.51 -19.20 9.38
N ASN A 6 -5.47 -18.74 8.14
CA ASN A 6 -4.23 -18.65 7.39
C ASN A 6 -3.42 -17.45 7.90
N ARG A 7 -2.43 -17.70 8.76
CA ARG A 7 -1.55 -16.69 9.33
C ARG A 7 -0.19 -16.79 8.64
N THR A 8 -0.06 -16.16 7.48
CA THR A 8 1.23 -15.97 6.82
C THR A 8 1.72 -14.55 7.06
N LYS A 9 2.99 -14.40 7.43
CA LYS A 9 3.64 -13.09 7.48
C LYS A 9 4.07 -12.72 6.07
N PRO A 10 3.63 -11.57 5.53
CA PRO A 10 4.17 -11.06 4.27
C PRO A 10 5.69 -10.89 4.38
N ALA A 11 6.41 -11.15 3.29
CA ALA A 11 7.86 -10.98 3.24
C ALA A 11 8.31 -9.50 3.32
N LEU A 12 7.46 -8.60 2.80
CA LEU A 12 7.67 -7.16 2.82
C LEU A 12 6.84 -6.52 3.94
N SER A 13 7.32 -5.39 4.45
CA SER A 13 6.60 -4.55 5.40
C SER A 13 5.28 -4.02 4.80
N LEU A 14 4.39 -3.53 5.66
CA LEU A 14 3.13 -2.95 5.20
C LEU A 14 3.40 -1.71 4.34
N GLN A 15 4.29 -0.82 4.79
CA GLN A 15 4.76 0.34 4.04
C GLN A 15 5.24 -0.01 2.62
N GLU A 16 6.18 -0.95 2.48
CA GLU A 16 6.73 -1.34 1.16
C GLU A 16 5.65 -1.90 0.23
N ARG A 17 4.67 -2.62 0.78
CA ARG A 17 3.56 -3.18 0.00
C ARG A 17 2.61 -2.09 -0.48
N LEU A 18 2.35 -1.08 0.35
CA LEU A 18 1.54 0.07 -0.02
C LEU A 18 2.26 0.90 -1.10
N ASP A 19 3.56 1.15 -0.95
CA ASP A 19 4.36 1.86 -1.94
C ASP A 19 4.41 1.11 -3.29
N LYS A 20 4.56 -0.20 -3.26
CA LYS A 20 4.51 -1.03 -4.47
C LYS A 20 3.13 -0.96 -5.13
N PHE A 21 2.06 -1.06 -4.35
CA PHE A 21 0.69 -1.00 -4.85
C PHE A 21 0.38 0.34 -5.53
N THR A 22 0.79 1.47 -4.93
CA THR A 22 0.55 2.81 -5.50
C THR A 22 1.31 3.01 -6.81
N GLN A 23 2.57 2.55 -6.87
CA GLN A 23 3.38 2.58 -8.08
C GLN A 23 2.76 1.73 -9.20
N GLU A 24 2.35 0.51 -8.91
CA GLU A 24 1.70 -0.39 -9.87
C GLU A 24 0.37 0.20 -10.39
N ALA A 25 -0.46 0.73 -9.49
CA ALA A 25 -1.73 1.36 -9.86
C ALA A 25 -1.52 2.57 -10.78
N ARG A 26 -0.52 3.42 -10.50
CA ARG A 26 -0.14 4.53 -11.39
C ARG A 26 0.41 4.04 -12.73
N ALA A 27 1.30 3.06 -12.72
CA ALA A 27 1.87 2.50 -13.93
C ALA A 27 0.79 1.90 -14.84
N ALA A 28 -0.19 1.20 -14.26
CA ALA A 28 -1.36 0.70 -14.99
C ALA A 28 -2.24 1.84 -15.52
N ALA A 29 -2.53 2.85 -14.70
CA ALA A 29 -3.32 4.01 -15.11
C ALA A 29 -2.68 4.81 -16.27
N ARG A 30 -1.35 4.85 -16.35
CA ARG A 30 -0.61 5.53 -17.43
C ARG A 30 -0.71 4.79 -18.77
N LYS A 31 -0.96 3.49 -18.76
CA LYS A 31 -1.11 2.67 -19.98
C LYS A 31 -2.51 2.75 -20.59
N LEU A 32 -3.49 3.21 -19.82
CA LEU A 32 -4.87 3.32 -20.28
C LEU A 32 -5.18 4.72 -20.84
N PRO A 33 -6.09 4.83 -21.82
CA PRO A 33 -6.61 6.11 -22.26
C PRO A 33 -7.46 6.76 -21.15
N ALA A 34 -7.80 8.04 -21.33
CA ALA A 34 -8.73 8.71 -20.43
C ALA A 34 -10.08 7.99 -20.43
N GLY A 35 -10.52 7.56 -19.25
CA GLY A 35 -11.75 6.79 -19.09
C GLY A 35 -11.98 6.35 -17.64
N ALA A 36 -13.11 5.69 -17.41
CA ALA A 36 -13.53 5.23 -16.07
C ALA A 36 -12.54 4.24 -15.44
N GLU A 37 -11.94 3.36 -16.24
CA GLU A 37 -10.95 2.39 -15.77
C GLU A 37 -9.67 3.07 -15.28
N ARG A 38 -9.15 4.03 -16.06
CA ARG A 38 -8.00 4.86 -15.65
C ARG A 38 -8.31 5.64 -14.38
N HIS A 39 -9.51 6.23 -14.29
CA HIS A 39 -9.92 6.97 -13.09
C HIS A 39 -9.97 6.07 -11.85
N THR A 40 -10.49 4.86 -12.00
CA THR A 40 -10.55 3.87 -10.90
C THR A 40 -9.16 3.48 -10.42
N LEU A 41 -8.20 3.28 -11.34
CA LEU A 41 -6.82 3.00 -10.97
C LEU A 41 -6.13 4.18 -10.29
N LEU A 42 -6.40 5.41 -10.75
CA LEU A 42 -5.89 6.61 -10.10
C LEU A 42 -6.47 6.80 -8.68
N GLN A 43 -7.75 6.47 -8.49
CA GLN A 43 -8.36 6.49 -7.16
C GLN A 43 -7.70 5.48 -6.24
N LYS A 44 -7.50 4.24 -6.70
CA LYS A 44 -6.76 3.22 -5.94
C LYS A 44 -5.35 3.66 -5.58
N ALA A 45 -4.64 4.32 -6.51
CA ALA A 45 -3.33 4.86 -6.22
C ALA A 45 -3.37 5.92 -5.10
N ARG A 46 -4.35 6.84 -5.12
CA ARG A 46 -4.54 7.84 -4.07
C ARG A 46 -4.86 7.20 -2.72
N ASP A 47 -5.75 6.22 -2.70
CA ASP A 47 -6.13 5.51 -1.47
C ASP A 47 -4.92 4.77 -0.87
N GLY A 48 -4.08 4.18 -1.73
CA GLY A 48 -2.84 3.53 -1.31
C GLY A 48 -1.81 4.52 -0.74
N GLU A 49 -1.72 5.73 -1.28
CA GLU A 49 -0.84 6.79 -0.75
C GLU A 49 -1.31 7.26 0.62
N ALA A 50 -2.62 7.50 0.77
CA ALA A 50 -3.19 7.85 2.06
C ALA A 50 -2.97 6.75 3.10
N ALA A 51 -3.12 5.47 2.71
CA ALA A 51 -2.83 4.35 3.60
C ALA A 51 -1.35 4.28 4.00
N ALA A 52 -0.43 4.57 3.07
CA ALA A 52 1.01 4.61 3.36
C ALA A 52 1.36 5.75 4.32
N GLU A 53 0.73 6.92 4.16
CA GLU A 53 0.89 8.02 5.09
C GLU A 53 0.35 7.67 6.49
N MET A 54 -0.83 7.06 6.58
CA MET A 54 -1.39 6.59 7.84
C MET A 54 -0.50 5.55 8.51
N GLU A 55 0.07 4.60 7.76
CA GLU A 55 1.03 3.64 8.30
C GLU A 55 2.21 4.37 8.92
N ARG A 56 2.79 5.33 8.20
CA ARG A 56 3.94 6.10 8.68
C ARG A 56 3.63 6.90 9.96
N LEU A 57 2.41 7.42 10.09
CA LEU A 57 1.96 8.16 11.27
C LEU A 57 1.69 7.26 12.48
N LEU A 58 1.15 6.06 12.23
CA LEU A 58 0.79 5.10 13.28
C LEU A 58 1.97 4.20 13.69
N SER A 59 2.95 4.05 12.80
CA SER A 59 4.19 3.33 13.07
C SER A 59 4.96 4.07 14.16
N PRO A 60 5.39 3.36 15.23
CA PRO A 60 6.14 4.00 16.30
C PRO A 60 7.42 4.63 15.75
N PRO A 61 7.86 5.80 16.26
CA PRO A 61 9.17 6.32 15.92
C PRO A 61 10.18 5.22 16.23
N GLY A 62 10.98 4.85 15.24
CA GLY A 62 11.98 3.80 15.39
C GLY A 62 12.84 4.05 16.64
N PRO A 63 13.41 3.00 17.25
CA PRO A 63 14.26 3.17 18.43
C PRO A 63 15.33 4.22 18.11
N GLN A 64 15.29 5.34 18.83
CA GLN A 64 16.35 6.35 18.80
C GLN A 64 17.65 5.60 19.04
N ALA A 65 18.54 5.54 18.05
CA ALA A 65 19.83 4.90 18.21
C ALA A 65 20.50 5.55 19.43
N PRO A 66 21.02 4.76 20.40
CA PRO A 66 21.75 5.35 21.51
C PRO A 66 22.95 6.13 20.95
N LYS A 67 23.10 7.37 21.42
CA LYS A 67 24.29 8.20 21.16
C LYS A 67 25.55 7.57 21.73
#